data_AF-A0A3B0VAX7-F1
#
_entry.id   AF-A0A3B0VAX7-F1
#
_cell.length_a   1.000
_cell.length_b   1.000
_cell.length_c   1.000
_cell.angle_alpha   90.00
_cell.angle_beta   90.00
_cell.angle_gamma   90.00
#
_symmetry.space_group_name_H-M   'P 1'
#
loop_
_entity.id
_entity.type
_entity.pdbx_description
1 polymer ?
#
loop_
_entity_poly.entity_id
_entity_poly.type
_entity_poly.pdbx_seq_one_letter_code
_entity_poly.pdbx_strand_id
1 'polypeptide(L)'
;MQSMKEIKPIVDPAFLRDSDYSYVNYNEKELASVLCFALSRRSEDLILHQQRIELYARNNNKNLLFSAMVDLFTILENKGTDYKKRILDKYRSLISTRQALILTRALTTSLLTTASIRDLRESILNIGLQGELLSSKHCC
;
A
#
# COMPACT_ATOMS: atom_id res chain seq x y z
N MET A 1 -25.58 17.18 -35.42
CA MET A 1 -24.60 17.70 -34.45
C MET A 1 -24.99 17.22 -33.06
N GLN A 2 -24.41 16.14 -32.56
CA GLN A 2 -24.51 15.77 -31.14
C GLN A 2 -23.15 16.05 -30.51
N SER A 3 -23.11 17.15 -29.74
CA SER A 3 -21.97 17.56 -28.93
C SER A 3 -21.79 16.52 -27.83
N MET A 4 -20.85 15.59 -28.02
CA MET A 4 -20.45 14.66 -26.97
C MET A 4 -19.79 15.45 -25.85
N LYS A 5 -20.40 15.33 -24.67
CA LYS A 5 -20.03 15.95 -23.41
C LYS A 5 -18.52 15.81 -23.17
N GLU A 6 -17.89 16.92 -22.86
CA GLU A 6 -16.54 17.00 -22.33
C GLU A 6 -16.41 16.00 -21.16
N ILE A 7 -15.73 14.87 -21.38
CA ILE A 7 -15.37 13.95 -20.30
C ILE A 7 -14.21 14.61 -19.57
N LYS A 8 -14.54 15.41 -18.55
CA LYS A 8 -13.56 15.89 -17.58
C LYS A 8 -12.82 14.68 -17.01
N PRO A 9 -11.48 14.77 -16.83
CA PRO A 9 -10.70 13.66 -16.33
C PRO A 9 -11.33 13.16 -15.03
N ILE A 10 -11.62 11.86 -14.95
CA ILE A 10 -11.91 11.19 -13.68
C ILE A 10 -10.63 11.40 -12.88
N VAL A 11 -10.60 12.42 -12.03
CA VAL A 11 -9.44 12.66 -11.15
C VAL A 11 -9.15 11.32 -10.47
N ASP A 12 -7.87 10.94 -10.30
CA ASP A 12 -7.54 10.11 -9.14
C ASP A 12 -7.10 11.11 -8.09
N PRO A 13 -8.01 11.57 -7.22
CA PRO A 13 -7.69 12.61 -6.26
C PRO A 13 -6.62 12.14 -5.28
N ALA A 14 -6.19 10.87 -5.32
CA ALA A 14 -6.58 9.82 -4.38
C ALA A 14 -7.04 10.30 -3.01
N PHE A 15 -6.53 11.41 -2.50
CA PHE A 15 -6.91 12.01 -1.23
C PHE A 15 -6.92 13.54 -1.22
N LEU A 16 -7.21 14.27 -2.32
CA LEU A 16 -7.23 15.75 -2.38
C LEU A 16 -7.82 16.38 -1.11
N ARG A 17 -6.92 16.64 -0.16
CA ARG A 17 -7.01 17.48 1.02
C ARG A 17 -5.57 17.90 1.25
N ASP A 18 -5.29 19.11 0.78
CA ASP A 18 -4.28 19.93 1.42
C ASP A 18 -4.52 19.87 2.94
N SER A 19 -3.50 19.44 3.68
CA SER A 19 -3.23 19.89 5.04
C SER A 19 -4.15 19.53 6.21
N ASP A 20 -5.21 18.73 6.08
CA ASP A 20 -5.91 18.18 7.26
C ASP A 20 -5.15 16.97 7.85
N TYR A 21 -3.85 17.12 8.09
CA TYR A 21 -3.22 16.31 9.12
C TYR A 21 -3.89 16.75 10.43
N SER A 22 -4.93 16.06 10.91
CA SER A 22 -5.33 16.19 12.33
C SER A 22 -4.22 15.74 13.29
N TYR A 23 -3.06 15.40 12.74
CA TYR A 23 -1.85 14.96 13.39
C TYR A 23 -0.73 16.00 13.44
N VAL A 24 -1.03 17.31 13.24
CA VAL A 24 -0.03 18.40 13.26
C VAL A 24 0.87 18.40 14.51
N ASN A 25 0.43 17.74 15.59
CA ASN A 25 1.15 17.69 16.87
C ASN A 25 1.89 16.39 17.16
N TYR A 26 1.91 15.41 16.24
CA TYR A 26 2.63 14.16 16.45
C TYR A 26 4.01 14.20 15.82
N ASN A 27 5.01 13.69 16.54
CA ASN A 27 6.28 13.36 15.91
C ASN A 27 6.12 12.15 14.98
N GLU A 28 7.10 11.90 14.11
CA GLU A 28 7.03 10.86 13.09
C GLU A 28 6.78 9.45 13.65
N LYS A 29 7.33 9.12 14.83
CA LYS A 29 7.14 7.80 15.46
C LYS A 29 5.74 7.64 16.03
N GLU A 30 5.21 8.70 16.61
CA GLU A 30 3.83 8.73 17.11
C GLU A 30 2.84 8.66 15.95
N LEU A 31 3.08 9.44 14.88
CA LEU A 31 2.27 9.41 13.68
C LEU A 31 2.28 8.02 13.04
N ALA A 32 3.44 7.37 12.95
CA ALA A 32 3.51 5.99 12.48
C ALA A 32 2.65 5.06 13.35
N SER A 33 2.76 5.15 14.67
CA SER A 33 1.97 4.34 15.60
C SER A 33 0.46 4.57 15.46
N VAL A 34 0.05 5.82 15.31
CA VAL A 34 -1.36 6.21 15.14
C VAL A 34 -1.91 5.69 13.81
N LEU A 35 -1.16 5.79 12.71
CA LEU A 35 -1.55 5.26 11.41
C LEU A 35 -1.66 3.72 11.45
N CYS A 36 -0.69 3.04 12.07
CA CYS A 36 -0.74 1.59 12.26
C CYS A 36 -1.98 1.15 13.07
N PHE A 37 -2.28 1.86 14.16
CA PHE A 37 -3.45 1.59 14.98
C PHE A 37 -4.77 1.86 14.23
N ALA A 38 -4.83 2.95 13.46
CA ALA A 38 -6.01 3.25 12.66
C ALA A 38 -6.25 2.19 11.57
N LEU A 39 -5.17 1.72 10.92
CA LEU A 39 -5.21 0.67 9.92
C LEU A 39 -5.57 -0.72 10.49
N SER A 40 -5.23 -1.02 11.74
CA SER A 40 -5.66 -2.28 12.36
C SER A 40 -7.17 -2.34 12.62
N ARG A 41 -7.83 -1.16 12.66
CA ARG A 41 -9.29 -1.02 12.86
C ARG A 41 -10.04 -0.81 11.55
N ARG A 42 -9.38 -0.23 10.55
CA ARG A 42 -9.93 0.11 9.23
C ARG A 42 -8.90 -0.21 8.16
N SER A 43 -8.68 -1.50 7.94
CA SER A 43 -7.64 -1.97 7.00
C SER A 43 -7.90 -1.46 5.58
N GLU A 44 -9.15 -1.37 5.14
CA GLU A 44 -9.51 -0.96 3.77
C GLU A 44 -9.36 0.55 3.47
N ASP A 45 -8.97 1.36 4.47
CA ASP A 45 -8.85 2.81 4.32
C ASP A 45 -7.60 3.18 3.50
N LEU A 46 -7.81 3.42 2.20
CA LEU A 46 -6.75 3.75 1.26
C LEU A 46 -6.04 5.07 1.61
N ILE A 47 -6.72 6.02 2.29
CA ILE A 47 -6.11 7.30 2.73
C ILE A 47 -4.98 6.99 3.71
N LEU A 48 -5.28 6.15 4.70
CA LEU A 48 -4.33 5.82 5.76
C LEU A 48 -3.12 5.04 5.22
N HIS A 49 -3.31 4.18 4.22
CA HIS A 49 -2.19 3.52 3.53
C HIS A 49 -1.30 4.52 2.81
N GLN A 50 -1.88 5.47 2.07
CA GLN A 50 -1.11 6.48 1.36
C GLN A 50 -0.34 7.39 2.33
N GLN A 51 -0.98 7.84 3.41
CA GLN A 51 -0.33 8.64 4.44
C GLN A 51 0.87 7.91 5.06
N ARG A 52 0.73 6.60 5.31
CA ARG A 52 1.79 5.76 5.85
C ARG A 52 2.92 5.55 4.84
N ILE A 53 2.63 5.35 3.56
CA ILE A 53 3.62 5.29 2.47
C ILE A 53 4.41 6.62 2.41
N GLU A 54 3.71 7.76 2.45
CA GLU A 54 4.35 9.07 2.39
C GLU A 54 5.20 9.40 3.61
N LEU A 55 4.78 8.97 4.81
CA LEU A 55 5.57 9.10 6.02
C LEU A 55 6.90 8.33 5.88
N TYR A 56 6.86 7.05 5.50
CA TYR A 56 8.07 6.25 5.38
C TYR A 56 8.97 6.64 4.21
N ALA A 57 8.38 7.15 3.12
CA ALA A 57 9.14 7.72 2.01
C ALA A 57 9.92 8.96 2.43
N ARG A 58 9.29 9.89 3.18
CA ARG A 58 9.96 11.08 3.73
C ARG A 58 11.10 10.73 4.68
N ASN A 59 10.93 9.66 5.46
CA ASN A 59 11.91 9.21 6.44
C ASN A 59 13.02 8.33 5.84
N ASN A 60 13.02 8.12 4.52
CA ASN A 60 13.98 7.27 3.80
C ASN A 60 14.13 5.84 4.38
N ASN A 61 13.07 5.34 5.03
CA ASN A 61 13.08 3.99 5.61
C ASN A 61 12.55 2.98 4.58
N LYS A 62 13.48 2.43 3.79
CA LYS A 62 13.17 1.55 2.65
C LYS A 62 12.33 0.34 3.03
N ASN A 63 12.58 -0.26 4.19
CA ASN A 63 11.90 -1.48 4.63
C ASN A 63 10.45 -1.19 5.05
N LEU A 64 10.24 -0.10 5.80
CA LEU A 64 8.89 0.32 6.21
C LEU A 64 8.08 0.83 5.01
N LEU A 65 8.71 1.57 4.11
CA LEU A 65 8.09 2.01 2.86
C LEU A 65 7.62 0.82 2.03
N PHE A 66 8.51 -0.14 1.79
CA PHE A 66 8.17 -1.36 1.07
C PHE A 66 7.00 -2.09 1.72
N SER A 67 7.00 -2.19 3.05
CA SER A 67 5.93 -2.90 3.79
C SER A 67 4.59 -2.18 3.74
N ALA A 68 4.58 -0.85 3.76
CA ALA A 68 3.36 -0.08 3.56
C ALA A 68 2.81 -0.23 2.12
N MET A 69 3.69 -0.31 1.11
CA MET A 69 3.28 -0.60 -0.27
C MET A 69 2.72 -2.02 -0.41
N VAL A 70 3.31 -3.00 0.27
CA VAL A 70 2.83 -4.38 0.36
C VAL A 70 1.42 -4.43 0.97
N ASP A 71 1.19 -3.72 2.07
CA ASP A 71 -0.13 -3.66 2.72
C ASP A 71 -1.19 -3.10 1.77
N LEU A 72 -0.87 -2.00 1.07
CA LEU A 72 -1.75 -1.42 0.06
C LEU A 72 -2.05 -2.39 -1.09
N PHE A 73 -1.02 -3.05 -1.63
CA PHE A 73 -1.18 -3.99 -2.74
C PHE A 73 -2.00 -5.22 -2.33
N THR A 74 -1.90 -5.62 -1.07
CA THR A 74 -2.67 -6.72 -0.48
C THR A 74 -4.15 -6.37 -0.47
N ILE A 75 -4.53 -5.21 0.07
CA ILE A 75 -5.94 -4.80 0.15
C ILE A 75 -6.56 -4.57 -1.21
N LEU A 76 -5.79 -4.03 -2.16
CA LEU A 76 -6.29 -3.83 -3.51
C LEU A 76 -6.43 -5.14 -4.28
N GLU A 77 -5.78 -6.23 -3.84
CA GLU A 77 -5.76 -7.53 -4.50
C GLU A 77 -5.59 -7.41 -6.03
N ASN A 78 -6.61 -7.81 -6.80
CA ASN A 78 -6.68 -7.76 -8.26
C ASN A 78 -7.31 -6.46 -8.81
N LYS A 79 -7.71 -5.52 -7.94
CA LYS A 79 -8.26 -4.20 -8.30
C LYS A 79 -7.16 -3.14 -8.32
N GLY A 80 -7.49 -1.97 -8.86
CA GLY A 80 -6.65 -0.76 -8.74
C GLY A 80 -5.27 -0.88 -9.38
N THR A 81 -5.10 -1.68 -10.44
CA THR A 81 -3.80 -1.92 -11.10
C THR A 81 -3.11 -0.63 -11.52
N ASP A 82 -3.85 0.33 -12.08
CA ASP A 82 -3.29 1.62 -12.48
C ASP A 82 -2.78 2.43 -11.27
N TYR A 83 -3.49 2.37 -10.14
CA TYR A 83 -3.07 3.02 -8.91
C TYR A 83 -1.83 2.35 -8.32
N LYS A 84 -1.81 1.02 -8.24
CA LYS A 84 -0.63 0.23 -7.83
C LYS A 84 0.59 0.56 -8.68
N LYS A 85 0.42 0.67 -10.01
CA LYS A 85 1.48 1.05 -10.95
C LYS A 85 2.00 2.46 -10.68
N ARG A 86 1.10 3.45 -10.52
CA ARG A 86 1.48 4.82 -10.16
C ARG A 86 2.27 4.89 -8.86
N ILE A 87 1.82 4.19 -7.83
CA ILE A 87 2.51 4.13 -6.54
C ILE A 87 3.90 3.48 -6.68
N LEU A 88 3.99 2.37 -7.40
CA LEU A 88 5.27 1.72 -7.66
C LEU A 88 6.23 2.66 -8.39
N ASP A 89 5.79 3.30 -9.48
CA ASP A 89 6.62 4.21 -10.26
C ASP A 89 7.08 5.42 -9.43
N LYS A 90 6.20 5.98 -8.58
CA LYS A 90 6.51 7.12 -7.70
C LYS A 90 7.61 6.80 -6.68
N TYR A 91 7.59 5.62 -6.08
CA TYR A 91 8.49 5.27 -4.96
C TYR A 91 9.61 4.29 -5.34
N ARG A 92 9.70 3.90 -6.62
CA ARG A 92 10.64 2.89 -7.11
C ARG A 92 12.10 3.15 -6.73
N SER A 93 12.53 4.41 -6.79
CA SER A 93 13.91 4.83 -6.50
C SER A 93 14.26 4.77 -5.01
N LEU A 94 13.25 4.70 -4.12
CA LEU A 94 13.44 4.69 -2.67
C LEU A 94 13.51 3.28 -2.09
N ILE A 95 13.13 2.26 -2.87
CA ILE A 95 13.17 0.84 -2.47
C ILE A 95 14.29 0.11 -3.24
N SER A 96 14.68 -1.07 -2.75
CA SER A 96 15.67 -1.89 -3.45
C SER A 96 15.12 -2.47 -4.76
N THR A 97 16.03 -2.78 -5.70
CA THR A 97 15.68 -3.46 -6.96
C THR A 97 14.89 -4.75 -6.73
N ARG A 98 15.25 -5.51 -5.69
CA ARG A 98 14.55 -6.74 -5.30
C ARG A 98 13.11 -6.45 -4.86
N GLN A 99 12.90 -5.45 -4.01
CA GLN A 99 11.57 -5.03 -3.54
C GLN A 99 10.70 -4.53 -4.70
N ALA A 100 11.27 -3.73 -5.60
CA ALA A 100 10.57 -3.26 -6.80
C ALA A 100 10.15 -4.41 -7.71
N LEU A 101 10.99 -5.45 -7.87
CA LEU A 101 10.66 -6.64 -8.66
C LEU A 101 9.48 -7.41 -8.06
N ILE A 102 9.43 -7.56 -6.73
CA ILE A 102 8.31 -8.21 -6.04
C ILE A 102 7.00 -7.46 -6.32
N LEU A 103 6.99 -6.14 -6.11
CA LEU A 103 5.79 -5.31 -6.37
C LEU A 103 5.40 -5.31 -7.85
N THR A 104 6.37 -5.34 -8.77
CA THR A 104 6.10 -5.43 -10.21
C THR A 104 5.36 -6.72 -10.55
N ARG A 105 5.79 -7.86 -10.00
CA ARG A 105 5.09 -9.14 -10.19
C ARG A 105 3.69 -9.13 -9.56
N ALA A 106 3.54 -8.44 -8.44
CA ALA A 106 2.27 -8.27 -7.75
C ALA A 106 1.24 -7.39 -8.51
N LEU A 107 1.65 -6.72 -9.60
CA LEU A 107 0.70 -6.03 -10.48
C LEU A 107 -0.12 -7.03 -11.31
N THR A 108 0.45 -8.17 -11.68
CA THR A 108 -0.17 -9.17 -12.57
C THR A 108 -0.65 -10.41 -11.83
N THR A 109 -0.12 -10.68 -10.64
CA THR A 109 -0.37 -11.89 -9.85
C THR A 109 -0.58 -11.53 -8.38
N SER A 110 -1.27 -12.37 -7.62
CA SER A 110 -1.49 -12.10 -6.18
C SER A 110 -0.16 -12.00 -5.44
N LEU A 111 -0.03 -11.02 -4.55
CA LEU A 111 1.20 -10.76 -3.79
C LEU A 111 1.65 -12.01 -3.00
N LEU A 112 0.69 -12.81 -2.50
CA LEU A 112 0.91 -14.08 -1.79
C LEU A 112 1.64 -15.14 -2.62
N THR A 113 1.54 -15.07 -3.94
CA THR A 113 2.23 -16.00 -4.86
C THR A 113 3.62 -15.52 -5.26
N THR A 114 3.93 -14.24 -5.01
CA THR A 114 5.13 -13.57 -5.55
C THR A 114 6.20 -13.25 -4.51
N ALA A 115 5.82 -13.11 -3.24
CA ALA A 115 6.70 -12.71 -2.15
C ALA A 115 6.92 -13.87 -1.17
N SER A 116 8.12 -14.01 -0.61
CA SER A 116 8.35 -14.96 0.48
C SER A 116 7.88 -14.37 1.81
N ILE A 117 7.55 -15.24 2.79
CA ILE A 117 7.17 -14.83 4.15
C ILE A 117 8.23 -13.90 4.77
N ARG A 118 9.52 -14.09 4.44
CA ARG A 118 10.62 -13.22 4.91
C ARG A 118 10.54 -11.81 4.34
N ASP A 119 10.08 -11.66 3.10
CA ASP A 119 9.94 -10.36 2.46
C ASP A 119 8.76 -9.57 3.07
N LEU A 120 7.75 -10.24 3.63
CA LEU A 120 6.53 -9.63 4.15
C LEU A 120 6.54 -9.39 5.69
N ARG A 121 7.68 -9.57 6.36
CA ARG A 121 7.72 -9.60 7.85
C ARG A 121 7.30 -8.31 8.55
N GLU A 122 7.50 -7.18 7.89
CA GLU A 122 7.24 -5.84 8.44
C GLU A 122 5.86 -5.29 7.97
N SER A 123 5.08 -6.10 7.25
CA SER A 123 3.70 -5.77 6.82
C SER A 123 2.73 -6.02 7.97
N ILE A 124 1.86 -5.04 8.24
CA ILE A 124 0.92 -5.07 9.37
C ILE A 124 -0.19 -6.08 9.11
N LEU A 125 -0.56 -6.27 7.85
CA LEU A 125 -1.64 -7.17 7.45
C LEU A 125 -1.16 -8.63 7.29
N ASN A 126 0.15 -8.87 7.24
CA ASN A 126 0.71 -10.20 7.06
C ASN A 126 0.56 -11.12 8.28
N ILE A 127 0.21 -10.59 9.46
CA ILE A 127 -0.07 -11.43 10.65
C ILE A 127 -1.36 -12.24 10.44
N GLY A 128 -2.34 -11.73 9.67
CA GLY A 128 -3.58 -12.45 9.36
C GLY A 128 -3.42 -13.48 8.23
N LEU A 129 -2.61 -13.17 7.20
CA LEU A 129 -2.44 -14.01 6.00
C LEU A 129 -1.71 -15.33 6.25
N GLN A 130 -0.88 -15.40 7.29
CA GLN A 130 -0.21 -16.65 7.69
C GLN A 130 -1.19 -17.73 8.15
N GLY A 131 -2.38 -17.35 8.66
CA GLY A 131 -3.43 -18.29 9.03
C GLY A 131 -4.06 -19.01 7.82
N GLU A 132 -4.31 -18.28 6.73
CA GLU A 132 -4.92 -18.83 5.51
C GLU A 132 -3.93 -19.66 4.67
N LEU A 133 -2.66 -19.27 4.65
CA LEU A 133 -1.58 -20.02 3.98
C LEU A 133 -1.30 -21.40 4.63
N LEU A 134 -1.60 -21.56 5.91
CA LEU A 134 -1.51 -22.85 6.62
C LEU A 134 -2.80 -23.66 6.52
N SER A 135 -3.96 -23.02 6.41
CA SER A 135 -5.24 -23.72 6.25
C SER A 135 -5.43 -24.33 4.86
N SER A 136 -4.90 -23.70 3.80
CA SER A 136 -4.97 -24.25 2.43
C SER A 136 -4.00 -25.42 2.15
N LYS A 137 -3.11 -25.78 3.08
CA LYS A 137 -2.17 -26.90 2.95
C LYS A 137 -2.63 -28.21 3.60
N HIS A 138 -3.86 -28.26 4.12
CA HIS A 138 -4.43 -29.47 4.74
C HIS A 138 -5.67 -30.04 4.02
N CYS A 139 -5.89 -29.68 2.76
CA CYS A 139 -6.92 -30.31 1.94
C CYS A 139 -6.31 -30.83 0.63
N CYS A 140 -5.54 -31.92 0.75
CA CYS A 140 -5.25 -32.88 -0.31
C CYS A 140 -5.22 -34.27 0.35
#